data_AF-A0AAV1HLK8-F1
#
_entry.id   AF-A0AAV1HLK8-F1
#
_cell.length_a   1.000
_cell.length_b   1.000
_cell.length_c   1.000
_cell.angle_alpha   90.00
_cell.angle_beta   90.00
_cell.angle_gamma   90.00
#
_symmetry.space_group_name_H-M   'P 1'
#
loop_
_entity.id
_entity.type
_entity.pdbx_description
1 polymer ?
#
loop_
_entity_poly.entity_id
_entity_poly.type
_entity_poly.pdbx_seq_one_letter_code
_entity_poly.pdbx_strand_id
1 'polypeptide(L)'
;MTWSEAQEYCREHYTDLATVSNMTDLRRLKGLTDKEAWIGLYSQPEENRTWHWSQPGVEIGDIKDRFRVSGEPQLNEPNDYRGLENCGGIVISKWADYDCENEHEFICFEEVGSDKKYEWINKEMTWIEAQNYCRTNYTDLVSGVDQIDDEKFKEDFKEKENLWIGLFRDTWRWSDGSNSSFRKWKEFRDGVKEKKCATVDQHGNWESDDCNAKKPFFCYDDKVILIKEELPWEDALNYCRWFHSDLASITNPHQQKWVQARAKNASTSYVWLGLYYTCIVDLWFWVSNDLVCYDNWKENDGNNDQDDLTGAMETDGQHKWVKKNDTERFHFVCATKAVKNPT
;
A
#
# COMPACT_ATOMS: atom_id res chain seq x y z
N MET A 1 -6.49 -25.28 -4.72
CA MET A 1 -6.47 -25.52 -3.26
C MET A 1 -7.55 -24.64 -2.63
N THR A 2 -8.05 -24.99 -1.44
CA THR A 2 -8.84 -24.04 -0.62
C THR A 2 -7.95 -22.85 -0.27
N TRP A 3 -8.52 -21.74 0.21
CA TRP A 3 -7.73 -20.57 0.55
C TRP A 3 -6.70 -20.88 1.65
N SER A 4 -7.11 -21.59 2.71
CA SER A 4 -6.20 -21.99 3.80
C SER A 4 -5.11 -22.97 3.35
N GLU A 5 -5.45 -23.94 2.50
CA GLU A 5 -4.46 -24.87 1.91
C GLU A 5 -3.45 -24.12 1.03
N ALA A 6 -3.91 -23.14 0.25
CA ALA A 6 -3.04 -22.32 -0.60
C ALA A 6 -2.11 -21.43 0.24
N GLN A 7 -2.61 -20.84 1.31
CA GLN A 7 -1.82 -20.05 2.26
C GLN A 7 -0.73 -20.89 2.92
N GLU A 8 -1.07 -22.08 3.41
CA GLU A 8 -0.12 -22.99 4.03
C GLU A 8 0.99 -23.37 3.04
N TYR A 9 0.63 -23.74 1.80
CA TYR A 9 1.59 -24.01 0.73
C TYR A 9 2.50 -22.80 0.45
N CYS A 10 1.93 -21.59 0.36
CA CYS A 10 2.72 -20.39 0.12
C CYS A 10 3.68 -20.10 1.28
N ARG A 11 3.29 -20.36 2.53
CA ARG A 11 4.18 -20.17 3.71
C ARG A 11 5.27 -21.23 3.82
N GLU A 12 5.01 -22.43 3.31
CA GLU A 12 6.01 -23.51 3.26
C GLU A 12 7.10 -23.22 2.22
N HIS A 13 6.72 -22.68 1.05
CA HIS A 13 7.63 -22.55 -0.10
C HIS A 13 8.05 -21.11 -0.43
N TYR A 14 7.25 -20.12 -0.06
CA TYR A 14 7.40 -18.69 -0.39
C TYR A 14 7.22 -17.83 0.88
N THR A 15 6.83 -16.56 0.75
CA THR A 15 6.54 -15.72 1.92
C THR A 15 5.11 -15.93 2.41
N ASP A 16 4.11 -15.65 1.57
CA ASP A 16 2.68 -15.87 1.84
C ASP A 16 1.90 -15.81 0.50
N LEU A 17 0.57 -15.88 0.53
CA LEU A 17 -0.30 -15.54 -0.59
C LEU A 17 -0.07 -14.08 -1.02
N ALA A 18 -0.20 -13.81 -2.33
CA ALA A 18 0.10 -12.51 -2.92
C ALA A 18 -0.65 -11.36 -2.24
N THR A 19 0.12 -10.36 -1.81
CA THR A 19 -0.35 -9.07 -1.31
C THR A 19 -0.35 -8.04 -2.43
N VAL A 20 -1.36 -7.18 -2.48
CA VAL A 20 -1.47 -6.11 -3.49
C VAL A 20 -1.52 -4.76 -2.79
N SER A 21 -0.44 -4.00 -2.89
CA SER A 21 -0.31 -2.69 -2.25
C SER A 21 -0.67 -1.51 -3.15
N ASN A 22 -0.62 -1.70 -4.47
CA ASN A 22 -0.91 -0.67 -5.46
C ASN A 22 -1.19 -1.28 -6.86
N MET A 23 -1.36 -0.41 -7.85
CA MET A 23 -1.57 -0.83 -9.25
C MET A 23 -0.39 -1.56 -9.89
N THR A 24 0.85 -1.35 -9.43
CA THR A 24 2.04 -2.07 -9.94
C THR A 24 1.99 -3.53 -9.53
N ASP A 25 1.67 -3.83 -8.26
CA ASP A 25 1.49 -5.21 -7.80
C ASP A 25 0.36 -5.89 -8.57
N LEU A 26 -0.76 -5.19 -8.77
CA LEU A 26 -1.90 -5.73 -9.50
C LEU A 26 -1.55 -6.06 -10.97
N ARG A 27 -0.76 -5.21 -11.63
CA ARG A 27 -0.29 -5.45 -13.01
C ARG A 27 0.57 -6.72 -13.10
N ARG A 28 1.28 -7.10 -12.05
CA ARG A 28 2.06 -8.35 -12.00
C ARG A 28 1.16 -9.59 -11.97
N LEU A 29 -0.02 -9.49 -11.36
CA LEU A 29 -0.99 -10.60 -11.28
C LEU A 29 -1.86 -10.72 -12.54
N LYS A 30 -2.13 -9.59 -13.20
CA LYS A 30 -3.03 -9.51 -14.36
C LYS A 30 -2.53 -10.39 -15.51
N GLY A 31 -3.43 -11.19 -16.07
CA GLY A 31 -3.14 -12.03 -17.23
C GLY A 31 -2.24 -13.25 -16.97
N LEU A 32 -1.87 -13.53 -15.71
CA LEU A 32 -1.16 -14.77 -15.35
C LEU A 32 -2.08 -16.01 -15.38
N THR A 33 -3.40 -15.80 -15.35
CA THR A 33 -4.42 -16.85 -15.29
C THR A 33 -5.69 -16.36 -15.98
N ASP A 34 -6.37 -17.27 -16.68
CA ASP A 34 -7.70 -17.02 -17.26
C ASP A 34 -8.83 -17.31 -16.26
N LYS A 35 -8.49 -17.86 -15.09
CA LYS A 35 -9.43 -18.19 -14.00
C LYS A 35 -9.17 -17.29 -12.80
N GLU A 36 -10.19 -17.03 -12.01
CA GLU A 36 -10.04 -16.43 -10.69
C GLU A 36 -9.03 -17.20 -9.85
N ALA A 37 -8.15 -16.47 -9.18
CA ALA A 37 -7.11 -17.02 -8.33
C ALA A 37 -7.15 -16.38 -6.94
N TRP A 38 -6.82 -17.16 -5.91
CA TRP A 38 -6.69 -16.66 -4.54
C TRP A 38 -5.54 -15.65 -4.43
N ILE A 39 -5.81 -14.58 -3.68
CA ILE A 39 -4.83 -13.63 -3.15
C ILE A 39 -4.89 -13.64 -1.62
N GLY A 40 -3.94 -12.98 -0.95
CA GLY A 40 -3.80 -13.02 0.50
C GLY A 40 -4.87 -12.25 1.28
N LEU A 41 -5.84 -11.61 0.61
CA LEU A 41 -6.86 -10.81 1.29
C LEU A 41 -8.00 -11.69 1.81
N TYR A 42 -8.34 -11.51 3.08
CA TYR A 42 -9.43 -12.24 3.75
C TYR A 42 -10.17 -11.32 4.74
N SER A 43 -11.43 -11.64 5.06
CA SER A 43 -12.28 -10.87 5.97
C SER A 43 -12.31 -11.48 7.36
N GLN A 44 -12.26 -10.62 8.39
CA GLN A 44 -12.46 -10.98 9.80
C GLN A 44 -13.66 -10.22 10.37
N PRO A 45 -14.91 -10.65 10.09
CA PRO A 45 -16.11 -9.90 10.51
C PRO A 45 -16.33 -9.78 12.02
N GLU A 46 -15.58 -10.53 12.82
CA GLU A 46 -15.64 -10.46 14.29
C GLU A 46 -14.74 -9.37 14.86
N GLU A 47 -13.85 -8.79 14.05
CA GLU A 47 -13.05 -7.63 14.40
C GLU A 47 -13.76 -6.33 14.00
N ASN A 48 -13.36 -5.22 14.63
CA ASN A 48 -13.90 -3.91 14.30
C ASN A 48 -13.44 -3.45 12.90
N ARG A 49 -14.35 -2.81 12.15
CA ARG A 49 -14.02 -2.11 10.90
C ARG A 49 -13.01 -1.00 11.15
N THR A 50 -12.05 -0.87 10.24
CA THR A 50 -10.99 0.13 10.30
C THR A 50 -11.09 1.08 9.11
N TRP A 51 -10.89 2.38 9.36
CA TRP A 51 -10.90 3.41 8.31
C TRP A 51 -9.61 3.43 7.51
N HIS A 52 -9.74 3.67 6.21
CA HIS A 52 -8.68 3.64 5.21
C HIS A 52 -8.94 4.67 4.12
N TRP A 53 -7.86 5.10 3.44
CA TRP A 53 -7.92 5.86 2.20
C TRP A 53 -7.70 4.96 0.99
N SER A 54 -8.44 5.20 -0.10
CA SER A 54 -8.36 4.41 -1.33
C SER A 54 -7.02 4.56 -2.02
N GLN A 55 -6.42 5.74 -1.96
CA GLN A 55 -5.12 6.01 -2.55
C GLN A 55 -4.01 5.25 -1.81
N PRO A 56 -3.16 4.49 -2.52
CA PRO A 56 -2.03 3.77 -1.93
C PRO A 56 -1.09 4.69 -1.14
N GLY A 57 -0.69 4.25 0.06
CA GLY A 57 0.31 4.93 0.88
C GLY A 57 -0.21 6.10 1.72
N VAL A 58 -1.46 6.53 1.53
CA VAL A 58 -2.05 7.62 2.33
C VAL A 58 -2.48 7.09 3.70
N GLU A 59 -1.86 7.61 4.76
CA GLU A 59 -2.21 7.24 6.13
C GLU A 59 -3.53 7.87 6.57
N ILE A 60 -4.26 7.18 7.46
CA ILE A 60 -5.58 7.66 7.91
C ILE A 60 -5.50 8.95 8.73
N GLY A 61 -4.47 9.10 9.56
CA GLY A 61 -4.32 10.24 10.47
C GLY A 61 -5.40 10.31 11.56
N ASP A 62 -5.51 11.48 12.22
CA ASP A 62 -6.63 11.76 13.13
C ASP A 62 -7.80 12.37 12.35
N ILE A 63 -8.91 11.63 12.31
CA ILE A 63 -10.11 11.99 11.54
C ILE A 63 -11.32 12.33 12.42
N LYS A 64 -11.19 12.30 13.75
CA LYS A 64 -12.36 12.38 14.65
C LYS A 64 -13.16 13.68 14.47
N ASP A 65 -12.48 14.81 14.36
CA ASP A 65 -13.11 16.13 14.24
C ASP A 65 -13.51 16.48 12.79
N ARG A 66 -13.29 15.57 11.85
CA ARG A 66 -13.60 15.75 10.42
C ARG A 66 -15.05 15.44 10.10
N PHE A 67 -15.67 14.55 10.88
CA PHE A 67 -17.06 14.18 10.69
C PHE A 67 -18.03 15.30 11.09
N ARG A 68 -19.21 15.27 10.47
CA ARG A 68 -20.29 16.23 10.74
C ARG A 68 -20.82 16.02 12.15
N VAL A 69 -20.84 17.09 12.93
CA VAL A 69 -21.50 17.15 14.22
C VAL A 69 -22.64 18.15 14.11
N SER A 70 -23.83 17.75 14.54
CA SER A 70 -25.03 18.58 14.56
C SER A 70 -25.49 18.83 16.00
N GLY A 71 -26.47 19.72 16.17
CA GLY A 71 -27.12 19.94 17.49
C GLY A 71 -27.98 18.75 17.95
N GLU A 72 -28.29 17.82 17.04
CA GLU A 72 -29.06 16.61 17.25
C GLU A 72 -28.13 15.39 17.17
N PRO A 73 -27.87 14.67 18.29
CA PRO A 73 -26.89 13.58 18.33
C PRO A 73 -27.15 12.45 17.31
N GLN A 74 -28.40 12.21 16.95
CA GLN A 74 -28.82 11.22 15.96
C GLN A 74 -28.42 11.57 14.51
N LEU A 75 -28.01 12.80 14.25
CA LEU A 75 -27.52 13.28 12.95
C LEU A 75 -25.99 13.49 12.95
N ASN A 76 -25.30 13.02 13.99
CA ASN A 76 -23.85 13.06 14.07
C ASN A 76 -23.25 11.90 13.29
N GLU A 77 -22.16 12.19 12.58
CA GLU A 77 -21.42 11.20 11.83
C GLU A 77 -20.11 10.82 12.54
N PRO A 78 -19.54 9.63 12.27
CA PRO A 78 -20.16 8.56 11.49
C PRO A 78 -21.24 7.84 12.30
N ASN A 79 -22.42 7.66 11.73
CA ASN A 79 -23.58 7.11 12.44
C ASN A 79 -23.75 5.59 12.22
N ASP A 80 -23.09 5.04 11.21
CA ASP A 80 -23.13 3.62 10.85
C ASP A 80 -24.56 3.07 10.69
N TYR A 81 -25.39 3.76 9.92
CA TYR A 81 -26.78 3.42 9.73
C TYR A 81 -26.94 1.95 9.31
N ARG A 82 -27.62 1.17 10.16
CA ARG A 82 -27.87 -0.27 10.00
C ARG A 82 -26.61 -1.14 9.87
N GLY A 83 -25.42 -0.62 10.17
CA GLY A 83 -24.15 -1.34 10.03
C GLY A 83 -23.66 -1.45 8.57
N LEU A 84 -24.20 -0.65 7.64
CA LEU A 84 -23.92 -0.75 6.21
C LEU A 84 -23.11 0.42 5.67
N GLU A 85 -23.01 1.52 6.42
CA GLU A 85 -22.29 2.71 5.99
C GLU A 85 -20.78 2.46 6.10
N ASN A 86 -20.13 2.25 4.96
CA ASN A 86 -18.71 1.90 4.91
C ASN A 86 -17.90 2.85 4.04
N CYS A 87 -18.56 3.80 3.39
CA CYS A 87 -17.94 4.70 2.43
C CYS A 87 -18.13 6.14 2.89
N GLY A 88 -17.08 6.94 2.81
CA GLY A 88 -17.08 8.32 3.27
C GLY A 88 -17.34 9.30 2.14
N GLY A 89 -18.11 10.34 2.46
CA GLY A 89 -18.35 11.47 1.56
C GLY A 89 -18.27 12.81 2.28
N ILE A 90 -18.26 13.89 1.52
CA ILE A 90 -18.35 15.27 2.03
C ILE A 90 -19.79 15.76 1.96
N VAL A 91 -20.28 16.27 3.08
CA VAL A 91 -21.55 16.97 3.24
C VAL A 91 -21.31 18.29 3.97
N ILE A 92 -21.59 19.41 3.32
CA ILE A 92 -21.44 20.76 3.89
C ILE A 92 -20.05 20.95 4.54
N SER A 93 -18.98 20.72 3.76
CA SER A 93 -17.58 20.82 4.22
C SER A 93 -17.17 19.92 5.41
N LYS A 94 -18.01 18.95 5.79
CA LYS A 94 -17.73 17.93 6.82
C LYS A 94 -17.88 16.52 6.24
N TRP A 95 -17.33 15.53 6.92
CA TRP A 95 -17.40 14.14 6.45
C TRP A 95 -18.63 13.42 7.02
N ALA A 96 -19.14 12.47 6.25
CA ALA A 96 -20.20 11.55 6.65
C ALA A 96 -19.88 10.15 6.13
N ASP A 97 -20.40 9.12 6.80
CA ASP A 97 -20.43 7.77 6.25
C ASP A 97 -21.77 7.50 5.57
N TYR A 98 -21.73 6.75 4.50
CA TYR A 98 -22.87 6.39 3.67
C TYR A 98 -22.76 4.93 3.25
N ASP A 99 -23.90 4.34 2.89
CA ASP A 99 -23.95 3.04 2.24
C ASP A 99 -23.20 3.15 0.90
N CYS A 100 -22.22 2.26 0.69
CA CYS A 100 -21.39 2.26 -0.51
C CYS A 100 -22.18 2.04 -1.80
N GLU A 101 -23.38 1.47 -1.70
CA GLU A 101 -24.29 1.21 -2.82
C GLU A 101 -25.16 2.45 -3.17
N ASN A 102 -25.11 3.52 -2.37
CA ASN A 102 -25.73 4.79 -2.75
C ASN A 102 -24.99 5.42 -3.92
N GLU A 103 -25.71 6.11 -4.79
CA GLU A 103 -25.11 6.86 -5.89
C GLU A 103 -24.88 8.32 -5.48
N HIS A 104 -23.64 8.77 -5.60
CA HIS A 104 -23.25 10.15 -5.33
C HIS A 104 -22.29 10.65 -6.42
N GLU A 105 -22.26 11.96 -6.62
CA GLU A 105 -21.18 12.63 -7.36
C GLU A 105 -19.86 12.47 -6.61
N PHE A 106 -18.71 12.73 -7.25
CA PHE A 106 -17.43 12.40 -6.66
C PHE A 106 -16.28 13.28 -7.12
N ILE A 107 -15.17 13.24 -6.37
CA ILE A 107 -13.98 14.05 -6.65
C ILE A 107 -12.80 13.13 -6.96
N CYS A 108 -12.25 13.26 -8.16
CA CYS A 108 -11.00 12.60 -8.52
C CYS A 108 -9.80 13.51 -8.20
N PHE A 109 -8.72 12.88 -7.76
CA PHE A 109 -7.41 13.49 -7.57
C PHE A 109 -6.46 13.08 -8.71
N GLU A 110 -5.68 14.03 -9.18
CA GLU A 110 -4.61 13.83 -10.16
C GLU A 110 -3.35 14.56 -9.70
N GLU A 111 -2.22 13.86 -9.78
CA GLU A 111 -0.90 14.40 -9.44
C GLU A 111 -0.08 14.52 -10.72
N VAL A 112 0.25 15.76 -11.12
CA VAL A 112 1.05 16.05 -12.31
C VAL A 112 2.33 16.77 -11.88
N GLY A 113 3.40 16.01 -11.69
CA GLY A 113 4.64 16.55 -11.12
C GLY A 113 4.44 16.92 -9.66
N SER A 114 4.63 18.20 -9.32
CA SER A 114 4.36 18.73 -7.97
C SER A 114 2.94 19.27 -7.78
N ASP A 115 2.16 19.39 -8.86
CA ASP A 115 0.86 20.04 -8.82
C ASP A 115 -0.25 19.04 -8.49
N LYS A 116 -1.08 19.41 -7.51
CA LYS A 116 -2.28 18.70 -7.12
C LYS A 116 -3.47 19.26 -7.89
N LYS A 117 -4.19 18.41 -8.61
CA LYS A 117 -5.43 18.77 -9.31
C LYS A 117 -6.60 17.95 -8.76
N TYR A 118 -7.71 18.64 -8.54
CA TYR A 118 -8.97 18.03 -8.12
C TYR A 118 -10.01 18.25 -9.23
N GLU A 119 -10.73 17.21 -9.59
CA GLU A 119 -11.74 17.27 -10.64
C GLU A 119 -13.09 16.79 -10.08
N TRP A 120 -14.09 17.67 -10.16
CA TRP A 120 -15.47 17.33 -9.83
C TRP A 120 -16.09 16.53 -10.96
N ILE A 121 -16.52 15.31 -10.67
CA ILE A 121 -17.24 14.48 -11.62
C ILE A 121 -18.73 14.54 -11.28
N ASN A 122 -19.47 15.32 -12.07
CA ASN A 122 -20.93 15.43 -12.02
C ASN A 122 -21.57 14.20 -12.70
N LYS A 123 -21.42 13.04 -12.07
CA LYS A 123 -22.09 11.78 -12.38
C LYS A 123 -22.33 11.06 -11.07
N GLU A 124 -23.55 10.62 -10.84
CA GLU A 124 -23.87 9.80 -9.67
C GLU A 124 -23.41 8.36 -9.93
N MET A 125 -22.60 7.83 -9.03
CA MET A 125 -22.03 6.48 -9.08
C MET A 125 -21.95 5.90 -7.67
N THR A 126 -22.00 4.58 -7.56
CA THR A 126 -21.62 3.91 -6.30
C THR A 126 -20.16 4.21 -5.96
N TRP A 127 -19.77 4.08 -4.69
CA TRP A 127 -18.40 4.42 -4.28
C TRP A 127 -17.34 3.63 -5.05
N ILE A 128 -17.61 2.35 -5.33
CA ILE A 128 -16.71 1.46 -6.08
C ILE A 128 -16.62 1.88 -7.55
N GLU A 129 -17.74 2.23 -8.18
CA GLU A 129 -17.75 2.73 -9.55
C GLU A 129 -17.00 4.06 -9.67
N ALA A 130 -17.22 4.98 -8.73
CA ALA A 130 -16.52 6.26 -8.65
C ALA A 130 -15.01 6.07 -8.51
N GLN A 131 -14.57 5.19 -7.61
CA GLN A 131 -13.15 4.84 -7.44
C GLN A 131 -12.56 4.26 -8.73
N ASN A 132 -13.25 3.30 -9.35
CA ASN A 132 -12.80 2.68 -10.59
C ASN A 132 -12.72 3.69 -11.73
N TYR A 133 -13.67 4.62 -11.81
CA TYR A 133 -13.64 5.74 -12.76
C TYR A 133 -12.42 6.62 -12.53
N CYS A 134 -12.16 7.04 -11.29
CA CYS A 134 -11.02 7.89 -10.98
C CYS A 134 -9.70 7.20 -11.29
N ARG A 135 -9.52 5.93 -10.95
CA ARG A 135 -8.27 5.19 -11.28
C ARG A 135 -8.08 4.89 -12.77
N THR A 136 -9.15 4.99 -13.56
CA THR A 136 -9.07 4.81 -15.01
C THR A 136 -8.67 6.10 -15.71
N ASN A 137 -9.08 7.26 -15.18
CA ASN A 137 -8.94 8.57 -15.84
C ASN A 137 -8.00 9.56 -15.13
N TYR A 138 -7.68 9.31 -13.86
CA TYR A 138 -6.91 10.15 -12.94
C TYR A 138 -6.07 9.24 -12.00
N THR A 139 -5.62 9.73 -10.85
CA THR A 139 -4.86 8.94 -9.87
C THR A 139 -5.78 8.04 -9.03
N ASP A 140 -6.72 8.63 -8.28
CA ASP A 140 -7.72 7.93 -7.44
C ASP A 140 -8.83 8.93 -7.03
N LEU A 141 -9.79 8.52 -6.20
CA LEU A 141 -10.61 9.45 -5.43
C LEU A 141 -9.73 10.29 -4.50
N VAL A 142 -10.11 11.55 -4.27
CA VAL A 142 -9.40 12.43 -3.33
C VAL A 142 -9.26 11.76 -1.96
N SER A 143 -8.03 11.67 -1.47
CA SER A 143 -7.66 10.82 -0.36
C SER A 143 -6.71 11.54 0.58
N GLY A 144 -6.99 11.48 1.87
CA GLY A 144 -6.12 12.05 2.88
C GLY A 144 -6.53 13.44 3.32
N VAL A 145 -6.26 13.71 4.60
CA VAL A 145 -6.52 15.00 5.23
C VAL A 145 -5.79 16.12 4.47
N ASP A 146 -4.53 15.91 4.07
CA ASP A 146 -3.72 16.93 3.39
C ASP A 146 -4.27 17.35 2.01
N GLN A 147 -4.97 16.46 1.31
CA GLN A 147 -5.62 16.80 0.04
C GLN A 147 -6.91 17.59 0.27
N ILE A 148 -7.69 17.19 1.29
CA ILE A 148 -8.97 17.81 1.61
C ILE A 148 -8.78 19.15 2.35
N ASP A 149 -7.68 19.30 3.09
CA ASP A 149 -7.36 20.53 3.83
C ASP A 149 -6.70 21.61 2.95
N ASP A 150 -6.34 21.28 1.72
CA ASP A 150 -5.81 22.19 0.70
C ASP A 150 -6.76 23.39 0.47
N GLU A 151 -6.19 24.59 0.35
CA GLU A 151 -6.96 25.83 0.25
C GLU A 151 -7.82 25.86 -1.02
N LYS A 152 -7.26 25.40 -2.15
CA LYS A 152 -7.96 25.37 -3.42
C LYS A 152 -9.08 24.34 -3.39
N PHE A 153 -8.83 23.16 -2.81
CA PHE A 153 -9.89 22.18 -2.57
C PHE A 153 -11.06 22.79 -1.79
N LYS A 154 -10.76 23.43 -0.65
CA LYS A 154 -11.81 24.05 0.18
C LYS A 154 -12.59 25.12 -0.56
N GLU A 155 -11.94 25.93 -1.38
CA GLU A 155 -12.60 26.96 -2.18
C GLU A 155 -13.51 26.34 -3.26
N ASP A 156 -12.99 25.39 -4.04
CA ASP A 156 -13.68 24.78 -5.18
C ASP A 156 -14.91 23.94 -4.75
N PHE A 157 -14.86 23.32 -3.56
CA PHE A 157 -15.88 22.37 -3.10
C PHE A 157 -16.73 22.85 -1.91
N LYS A 158 -16.58 24.12 -1.48
CA LYS A 158 -17.28 24.68 -0.30
C LYS A 158 -18.81 24.50 -0.33
N GLU A 159 -19.41 24.72 -1.49
CA GLU A 159 -20.87 24.72 -1.68
C GLU A 159 -21.39 23.38 -2.24
N LYS A 160 -20.52 22.38 -2.34
CA LYS A 160 -20.89 21.05 -2.83
C LYS A 160 -21.31 20.15 -1.69
N GLU A 161 -22.23 19.24 -1.99
CA GLU A 161 -22.78 18.31 -1.02
C GLU A 161 -22.81 16.90 -1.62
N ASN A 162 -22.76 15.89 -0.74
CA ASN A 162 -22.84 14.48 -1.09
C ASN A 162 -21.82 14.11 -2.17
N LEU A 163 -20.54 14.40 -1.91
CA LEU A 163 -19.45 14.03 -2.80
C LEU A 163 -18.67 12.86 -2.24
N TRP A 164 -18.53 11.76 -2.98
CA TRP A 164 -17.63 10.69 -2.60
C TRP A 164 -16.19 11.18 -2.54
N ILE A 165 -15.50 10.73 -1.50
CA ILE A 165 -14.05 10.83 -1.31
C ILE A 165 -13.49 9.43 -1.13
N GLY A 166 -12.17 9.28 -1.17
CA GLY A 166 -11.49 7.98 -1.05
C GLY A 166 -11.57 7.32 0.33
N LEU A 167 -12.36 7.84 1.26
CA LEU A 167 -12.49 7.28 2.60
C LEU A 167 -13.39 6.05 2.58
N PHE A 168 -12.94 4.94 3.16
CA PHE A 168 -13.76 3.75 3.35
C PHE A 168 -13.34 3.01 4.62
N ARG A 169 -14.19 2.11 5.13
CA ARG A 169 -13.85 1.21 6.24
C ARG A 169 -14.22 -0.23 5.97
N ASP A 170 -13.36 -1.15 6.42
CA ASP A 170 -13.58 -2.58 6.21
C ASP A 170 -12.98 -3.50 7.29
N THR A 171 -13.40 -4.77 7.25
CA THR A 171 -12.86 -5.88 8.06
C THR A 171 -11.84 -6.75 7.32
N TRP A 172 -11.37 -6.32 6.14
CA TRP A 172 -10.48 -7.11 5.29
C TRP A 172 -9.02 -6.87 5.65
N ARG A 173 -8.23 -7.95 5.72
CA ARG A 173 -6.83 -7.96 6.13
C ARG A 173 -6.02 -8.81 5.17
N TRP A 174 -4.73 -8.50 5.07
CA TRP A 174 -3.78 -9.33 4.33
C TRP A 174 -3.26 -10.46 5.21
N SER A 175 -3.15 -11.65 4.63
CA SER A 175 -2.70 -12.88 5.28
C SER A 175 -1.29 -12.77 5.86
N ASP A 176 -0.44 -11.96 5.23
CA ASP A 176 0.92 -11.67 5.65
C ASP A 176 1.02 -10.60 6.76
N GLY A 177 -0.11 -10.02 7.19
CA GLY A 177 -0.18 -8.96 8.18
C GLY A 177 0.22 -7.57 7.65
N SER A 178 0.36 -7.40 6.34
CA SER A 178 0.64 -6.11 5.72
C SER A 178 -0.53 -5.13 5.89
N ASN A 179 -0.19 -3.84 5.96
CA ASN A 179 -1.16 -2.75 6.10
C ASN A 179 -1.28 -2.02 4.77
N SER A 180 -2.04 -2.59 3.83
CA SER A 180 -2.38 -1.95 2.56
C SER A 180 -3.87 -1.63 2.54
N SER A 181 -4.18 -0.38 2.23
CA SER A 181 -5.54 0.13 1.99
C SER A 181 -5.99 0.01 0.53
N PHE A 182 -5.11 -0.43 -0.37
CA PHE A 182 -5.48 -0.61 -1.76
C PHE A 182 -6.57 -1.68 -1.87
N ARG A 183 -7.69 -1.32 -2.48
CA ARG A 183 -8.83 -2.19 -2.76
C ARG A 183 -9.25 -1.98 -4.19
N LYS A 184 -9.39 -3.04 -4.98
CA LYS A 184 -9.95 -2.95 -6.33
C LYS A 184 -11.09 -3.95 -6.52
N TRP A 185 -12.07 -3.82 -5.64
CA TRP A 185 -13.28 -4.62 -5.70
C TRP A 185 -14.07 -4.32 -6.97
N LYS A 186 -14.63 -5.36 -7.56
CA LYS A 186 -15.67 -5.22 -8.59
C LYS A 186 -16.99 -4.80 -7.97
N GLU A 187 -17.33 -5.45 -6.85
CA GLU A 187 -18.45 -5.16 -5.98
C GLU A 187 -17.97 -5.33 -4.52
N PHE A 188 -18.38 -4.44 -3.62
CA PHE A 188 -17.93 -4.47 -2.24
C PHE A 188 -19.09 -4.35 -1.26
N ARG A 189 -19.33 -5.42 -0.51
CA ARG A 189 -20.24 -5.43 0.64
C ARG A 189 -19.56 -6.07 1.83
N ASP A 190 -18.96 -5.24 2.67
CA ASP A 190 -18.39 -5.71 3.94
C ASP A 190 -19.48 -6.28 4.85
N GLY A 191 -19.15 -7.30 5.65
CA GLY A 191 -20.10 -7.90 6.61
C GLY A 191 -21.04 -8.97 6.05
N VAL A 192 -20.96 -9.31 4.75
CA VAL A 192 -21.64 -10.51 4.21
C VAL A 192 -20.89 -11.76 4.68
N LYS A 193 -21.49 -12.50 5.63
CA LYS A 193 -20.81 -13.59 6.36
C LYS A 193 -20.38 -14.78 5.52
N GLU A 194 -20.89 -14.95 4.30
CA GLU A 194 -20.71 -16.18 3.53
C GLU A 194 -19.40 -16.22 2.73
N LYS A 195 -18.88 -15.06 2.28
CA LYS A 195 -17.75 -14.97 1.37
C LYS A 195 -16.61 -14.16 1.98
N LYS A 196 -15.64 -14.86 2.59
CA LYS A 196 -14.60 -14.26 3.44
C LYS A 196 -13.20 -14.26 2.82
N CYS A 197 -13.01 -14.81 1.62
CA CYS A 197 -11.71 -14.89 0.97
C CYS A 197 -11.77 -14.19 -0.39
N ALA A 198 -10.71 -13.46 -0.74
CA ALA A 198 -10.70 -12.66 -1.96
C ALA A 198 -10.01 -13.40 -3.11
N THR A 199 -10.58 -13.27 -4.29
CA THR A 199 -9.94 -13.67 -5.55
C THR A 199 -9.62 -12.45 -6.40
N VAL A 200 -8.71 -12.63 -7.35
CA VAL A 200 -8.46 -11.70 -8.44
C VAL A 200 -8.77 -12.36 -9.78
N ASP A 201 -9.47 -11.66 -10.66
CA ASP A 201 -9.76 -12.10 -12.04
C ASP A 201 -8.61 -11.74 -13.02
N GLN A 202 -8.74 -12.19 -14.27
CA GLN A 202 -7.78 -11.91 -15.35
C GLN A 202 -7.63 -10.41 -15.69
N HIS A 203 -8.59 -9.56 -15.29
CA HIS A 203 -8.56 -8.11 -15.49
C HIS A 203 -8.00 -7.35 -14.28
N GLY A 204 -7.73 -8.05 -13.18
CA GLY A 204 -7.28 -7.50 -11.92
C GLY A 204 -8.42 -6.96 -11.04
N ASN A 205 -9.67 -7.37 -11.25
CA ASN A 205 -10.78 -7.02 -10.37
C ASN A 205 -10.90 -8.05 -9.24
N TRP A 206 -11.29 -7.59 -8.05
CA TRP A 206 -11.41 -8.45 -6.89
C TRP A 206 -12.87 -8.82 -6.61
N GLU A 207 -13.09 -10.06 -6.21
CA GLU A 207 -14.38 -10.57 -5.76
C GLU A 207 -14.20 -11.38 -4.49
N SER A 208 -15.19 -11.33 -3.60
CA SER A 208 -15.24 -12.22 -2.44
C SER A 208 -15.81 -13.58 -2.83
N ASP A 209 -15.29 -14.64 -2.22
CA ASP A 209 -15.76 -16.00 -2.45
C ASP A 209 -15.65 -16.88 -1.19
N ASP A 210 -16.27 -18.06 -1.25
CA ASP A 210 -16.18 -19.08 -0.21
C ASP A 210 -14.75 -19.61 -0.13
N CYS A 211 -14.13 -19.45 1.04
CA CYS A 211 -12.76 -19.89 1.33
C CYS A 211 -12.52 -21.38 1.06
N ASN A 212 -13.58 -22.21 1.07
CA ASN A 212 -13.50 -23.65 0.79
C ASN A 212 -13.51 -23.98 -0.71
N ALA A 213 -13.77 -23.00 -1.59
CA ALA A 213 -13.69 -23.20 -3.03
C ALA A 213 -12.24 -23.53 -3.45
N LYS A 214 -12.10 -24.46 -4.40
CA LYS A 214 -10.78 -24.83 -4.92
C LYS A 214 -10.45 -24.00 -6.15
N LYS A 215 -9.41 -23.16 -6.04
CA LYS A 215 -8.94 -22.29 -7.14
C LYS A 215 -7.41 -22.36 -7.31
N PRO A 216 -6.89 -21.87 -8.45
CA PRO A 216 -5.51 -21.39 -8.55
C PRO A 216 -5.23 -20.31 -7.50
N PHE A 217 -3.95 -20.02 -7.25
CA PHE A 217 -3.55 -19.05 -6.24
C PHE A 217 -2.20 -18.45 -6.61
N PHE A 218 -1.94 -17.24 -6.11
CA PHE A 218 -0.65 -16.57 -6.25
C PHE A 218 0.07 -16.55 -4.91
N CYS A 219 1.32 -16.99 -4.90
CA CYS A 219 2.25 -16.71 -3.81
C CYS A 219 3.13 -15.52 -4.20
N TYR A 220 3.69 -14.82 -3.21
CA TYR A 220 4.77 -13.88 -3.43
C TYR A 220 6.02 -14.27 -2.64
N ASP A 221 7.16 -13.83 -3.15
CA ASP A 221 8.47 -14.12 -2.57
C ASP A 221 9.21 -12.80 -2.32
N ASP A 222 8.91 -12.18 -1.18
CA ASP A 222 9.64 -11.00 -0.68
C ASP A 222 10.85 -11.43 0.18
N LYS A 223 11.44 -12.58 -0.09
CA LYS A 223 12.58 -13.05 0.69
C LYS A 223 13.77 -12.13 0.46
N VAL A 224 13.97 -11.19 1.37
CA VAL A 224 15.33 -10.73 1.68
C VAL A 224 15.90 -11.59 2.78
N ILE A 225 17.23 -11.62 2.75
CA ILE A 225 18.04 -12.25 3.76
C ILE A 225 19.02 -11.22 4.28
N LEU A 226 19.25 -11.27 5.59
CA LEU A 226 20.31 -10.52 6.23
C LEU A 226 21.62 -11.31 6.09
N ILE A 227 22.64 -10.71 5.49
CA ILE A 227 23.99 -11.23 5.45
C ILE A 227 24.79 -10.60 6.60
N LYS A 228 25.37 -11.44 7.45
CA LYS A 228 26.14 -11.04 8.65
C LYS A 228 27.64 -10.96 8.36
N GLU A 229 27.97 -10.34 7.24
CA GLU A 229 29.34 -10.02 6.84
C GLU A 229 29.47 -8.50 6.80
N GLU A 230 30.55 -7.95 7.35
CA GLU A 230 30.78 -6.49 7.39
C GLU A 230 31.56 -6.06 6.15
N LEU A 231 30.85 -5.67 5.10
CA LEU A 231 31.44 -5.30 3.80
C LEU A 231 31.18 -3.82 3.44
N PRO A 232 32.07 -3.19 2.64
CA PRO A 232 31.78 -1.97 1.90
C PRO A 232 30.57 -2.13 0.99
N TRP A 233 29.91 -1.05 0.62
CA TRP A 233 28.66 -1.10 -0.14
C TRP A 233 28.82 -1.80 -1.50
N GLU A 234 29.88 -1.49 -2.25
CA GLU A 234 30.15 -2.11 -3.56
C GLU A 234 30.44 -3.61 -3.43
N ASP A 235 31.18 -4.02 -2.40
CA ASP A 235 31.46 -5.44 -2.12
C ASP A 235 30.18 -6.18 -1.71
N ALA A 236 29.33 -5.56 -0.89
CA ALA A 236 28.02 -6.09 -0.52
C ALA A 236 27.09 -6.24 -1.73
N LEU A 237 27.08 -5.25 -2.64
CA LEU A 237 26.37 -5.29 -3.91
C LEU A 237 26.80 -6.48 -4.75
N ASN A 238 28.11 -6.62 -4.95
CA ASN A 238 28.69 -7.72 -5.72
C ASN A 238 28.40 -9.07 -5.06
N TYR A 239 28.48 -9.16 -3.73
CA TYR A 239 28.11 -10.37 -2.99
C TYR A 239 26.65 -10.76 -3.26
N CYS A 240 25.71 -9.83 -3.11
CA CYS A 240 24.30 -10.12 -3.33
C CYS A 240 24.02 -10.52 -4.79
N ARG A 241 24.66 -9.88 -5.77
CA ARG A 241 24.50 -10.26 -7.19
C ARG A 241 25.06 -11.64 -7.51
N TRP A 242 26.16 -12.00 -6.85
CA TRP A 242 26.83 -13.28 -7.06
C TRP A 242 26.07 -14.44 -6.41
N PHE A 243 25.70 -14.31 -5.13
CA PHE A 243 25.11 -15.40 -4.34
C PHE A 243 23.58 -15.34 -4.26
N HIS A 244 22.98 -14.19 -4.52
CA HIS A 244 21.54 -13.94 -4.39
C HIS A 244 21.00 -13.24 -5.66
N SER A 245 20.09 -12.27 -5.53
CA SER A 245 19.59 -11.48 -6.66
C SER A 245 20.33 -10.15 -6.79
N ASP A 246 20.14 -9.26 -5.81
CA ASP A 246 20.77 -7.94 -5.74
C ASP A 246 20.69 -7.42 -4.29
N LEU A 247 21.26 -6.26 -3.99
CA LEU A 247 20.95 -5.57 -2.73
C LEU A 247 19.46 -5.21 -2.67
N ALA A 248 18.88 -5.30 -1.47
CA ALA A 248 17.45 -5.13 -1.27
C ALA A 248 16.99 -3.72 -1.60
N SER A 249 15.90 -3.63 -2.35
CA SER A 249 15.21 -2.37 -2.65
C SER A 249 13.93 -2.26 -1.85
N ILE A 250 13.59 -1.05 -1.40
CA ILE A 250 12.39 -0.77 -0.61
C ILE A 250 11.55 0.29 -1.33
N THR A 251 10.53 -0.16 -2.04
CA THR A 251 9.70 0.69 -2.91
C THR A 251 8.33 0.98 -2.32
N ASN A 252 8.03 0.48 -1.13
CA ASN A 252 6.77 0.73 -0.43
C ASN A 252 6.90 0.47 1.11
N PRO A 253 5.93 0.96 1.92
CA PRO A 253 5.94 0.74 3.37
C PRO A 253 5.88 -0.72 3.82
N HIS A 254 5.38 -1.63 2.99
CA HIS A 254 5.37 -3.06 3.32
C HIS A 254 6.78 -3.63 3.25
N GLN A 255 7.52 -3.32 2.19
CA GLN A 255 8.93 -3.67 2.04
C GLN A 255 9.77 -3.17 3.19
N GLN A 256 9.50 -1.95 3.65
CA GLN A 256 10.14 -1.38 4.82
C GLN A 256 9.96 -2.28 6.06
N LYS A 257 8.73 -2.74 6.35
CA LYS A 257 8.41 -3.52 7.55
C LYS A 257 9.13 -4.85 7.65
N TRP A 258 9.32 -5.56 6.54
CA TRP A 258 9.97 -6.86 6.59
C TRP A 258 11.49 -6.75 6.46
N VAL A 259 12.01 -5.78 5.68
CA VAL A 259 13.45 -5.49 5.64
C VAL A 259 13.93 -5.06 7.04
N GLN A 260 13.18 -4.20 7.75
CA GLN A 260 13.51 -3.85 9.14
C GLN A 260 13.41 -5.05 10.10
N ALA A 261 12.44 -5.96 9.91
CA ALA A 261 12.32 -7.16 10.74
C ALA A 261 13.56 -8.07 10.60
N ARG A 262 14.17 -8.12 9.40
CA ARG A 262 15.44 -8.81 9.18
C ARG A 262 16.62 -8.03 9.74
N ALA A 263 16.66 -6.70 9.55
CA ALA A 263 17.73 -5.83 10.03
C ALA A 263 17.90 -5.86 11.56
N LYS A 264 16.82 -6.07 12.34
CA LYS A 264 16.88 -6.25 13.80
C LYS A 264 17.81 -7.37 14.27
N ASN A 265 18.10 -8.35 13.41
CA ASN A 265 18.99 -9.47 13.72
C ASN A 265 20.48 -9.17 13.41
N ALA A 266 20.80 -7.98 12.90
CA ALA A 266 22.16 -7.52 12.64
C ALA A 266 22.84 -7.05 13.93
N SER A 267 24.17 -7.16 13.96
CA SER A 267 24.99 -6.63 15.07
C SER A 267 25.56 -5.24 14.77
N THR A 268 25.62 -4.85 13.49
CA THR A 268 26.02 -3.50 13.08
C THR A 268 24.87 -2.52 13.35
N SER A 269 25.18 -1.25 13.64
CA SER A 269 24.17 -0.21 13.88
C SER A 269 23.35 0.15 12.63
N TYR A 270 23.87 -0.19 11.46
CA TYR A 270 23.22 0.00 10.16
C TYR A 270 23.30 -1.26 9.33
N VAL A 271 22.42 -1.39 8.34
CA VAL A 271 22.55 -2.37 7.25
C VAL A 271 22.53 -1.69 5.89
N TRP A 272 23.33 -2.18 4.94
CA TRP A 272 23.27 -1.70 3.56
C TRP A 272 21.99 -2.12 2.86
N LEU A 273 21.43 -1.16 2.11
CA LEU A 273 20.36 -1.36 1.15
C LEU A 273 20.88 -1.08 -0.27
N GLY A 274 20.10 -1.44 -1.28
CA GLY A 274 20.43 -1.22 -2.69
C GLY A 274 20.24 0.23 -3.15
N LEU A 275 20.31 1.20 -2.24
CA LEU A 275 20.05 2.61 -2.50
C LEU A 275 21.37 3.34 -2.71
N TYR A 276 21.52 4.06 -3.82
CA TYR A 276 22.72 4.84 -4.13
C TYR A 276 22.37 6.18 -4.75
N TYR A 277 23.25 7.16 -4.55
CA TYR A 277 23.09 8.51 -5.07
C TYR A 277 23.90 8.70 -6.36
N THR A 278 23.39 9.52 -7.30
CA THR A 278 24.16 9.98 -8.46
C THR A 278 24.10 11.49 -8.57
N CYS A 279 25.25 12.15 -8.40
CA CYS A 279 25.40 13.60 -8.48
C CYS A 279 25.09 14.17 -9.87
N ILE A 280 25.18 13.37 -10.94
CA ILE A 280 24.93 13.82 -12.32
C ILE A 280 23.48 14.29 -12.51
N VAL A 281 22.54 13.64 -11.82
CA VAL A 281 21.10 13.93 -11.93
C VAL A 281 20.49 14.34 -10.58
N ASP A 282 21.30 14.43 -9.53
CA ASP A 282 20.91 14.78 -8.16
C ASP A 282 19.74 13.92 -7.62
N LEU A 283 19.81 12.60 -7.87
CA LEU A 283 18.74 11.66 -7.51
C LEU A 283 19.29 10.39 -6.87
N TRP A 284 18.44 9.77 -6.05
CA TRP A 284 18.66 8.45 -5.48
C TRP A 284 18.01 7.37 -6.35
N PHE A 285 18.68 6.23 -6.47
CA PHE A 285 18.20 5.10 -7.25
C PHE A 285 18.34 3.79 -6.48
N TRP A 286 17.37 2.91 -6.71
CA TRP A 286 17.49 1.51 -6.36
C TRP A 286 18.30 0.77 -7.42
N VAL A 287 19.22 -0.11 -7.01
CA VAL A 287 19.98 -0.98 -7.93
C VAL A 287 19.09 -1.94 -8.72
N SER A 288 17.83 -2.14 -8.31
CA SER A 288 16.82 -2.90 -9.04
C SER A 288 16.21 -2.15 -10.24
N ASN A 289 16.54 -0.86 -10.43
CA ASN A 289 15.89 0.07 -11.36
C ASN A 289 14.39 0.34 -11.05
N ASP A 290 13.93 0.05 -9.83
CA ASP A 290 12.59 0.44 -9.40
C ASP A 290 12.50 1.95 -9.12
N LEU A 291 11.33 2.55 -9.36
CA LEU A 291 11.07 3.96 -9.09
C LEU A 291 11.06 4.23 -7.57
N VAL A 292 11.73 5.31 -7.16
CA VAL A 292 11.74 5.80 -5.76
C VAL A 292 10.50 6.66 -5.51
N CYS A 293 9.32 6.04 -5.41
CA CYS A 293 8.07 6.73 -5.06
C CYS A 293 7.77 6.70 -3.55
N TYR A 294 8.50 5.89 -2.80
CA TYR A 294 8.39 5.74 -1.36
C TYR A 294 9.74 6.08 -0.74
N ASP A 295 9.71 6.82 0.36
CA ASP A 295 10.89 7.10 1.16
C ASP A 295 10.64 6.94 2.66
N ASN A 296 11.73 6.66 3.38
CA ASN A 296 11.72 6.59 4.84
C ASN A 296 12.99 7.23 5.41
N TRP A 297 13.42 8.35 4.83
CA TRP A 297 14.64 9.06 5.23
C TRP A 297 14.56 9.58 6.66
N LYS A 298 15.72 9.64 7.32
CA LYS A 298 15.89 10.31 8.62
C LYS A 298 15.96 11.82 8.39
N GLU A 299 15.11 12.58 9.08
CA GLU A 299 15.15 14.04 9.04
C GLU A 299 16.50 14.57 9.56
N ASN A 300 17.10 15.54 8.85
CA ASN A 300 18.35 16.19 9.21
C ASN A 300 19.56 15.24 9.38
N ASP A 301 19.68 14.21 8.54
CA ASP A 301 20.93 13.49 8.43
C ASP A 301 21.96 14.42 7.76
N GLY A 302 22.90 14.92 8.56
CA GLY A 302 23.77 16.06 8.24
C GLY A 302 24.37 16.00 6.82
N ASN A 303 24.50 17.18 6.19
CA ASN A 303 25.21 17.32 4.91
C ASN A 303 26.65 16.82 5.07
N ASN A 304 26.90 15.58 4.64
CA ASN A 304 28.21 15.18 4.20
C ASN A 304 28.28 15.54 2.71
N ASP A 305 28.97 16.64 2.42
CA ASP A 305 29.32 17.11 1.08
C ASP A 305 30.30 16.13 0.41
N GLN A 306 29.86 14.90 0.16
CA GLN A 306 30.68 13.85 -0.44
C GLN A 306 29.95 13.16 -1.58
N ASP A 307 30.66 12.91 -2.67
CA ASP A 307 30.09 12.51 -3.96
C ASP A 307 29.67 11.02 -4.03
N ASP A 308 30.11 10.19 -3.08
CA ASP A 308 29.88 8.73 -3.05
C ASP A 308 28.96 8.32 -1.87
N LEU A 309 27.70 8.75 -1.93
CA LEU A 309 26.71 8.46 -0.90
C LEU A 309 25.92 7.20 -1.22
N THR A 310 25.88 6.29 -0.25
CA THR A 310 25.08 5.06 -0.29
C THR A 310 24.08 5.05 0.85
N GLY A 311 22.93 4.42 0.62
CA GLY A 311 21.83 4.36 1.57
C GLY A 311 21.95 3.15 2.48
N ALA A 312 21.95 3.40 3.79
CA ALA A 312 21.85 2.38 4.82
C ALA A 312 20.57 2.58 5.64
N MET A 313 20.18 1.57 6.41
CA MET A 313 19.04 1.63 7.32
C MET A 313 19.46 1.32 8.75
N GLU A 314 18.94 2.08 9.71
CA GLU A 314 19.13 1.80 11.14
C GLU A 314 18.62 0.40 11.52
N THR A 315 19.44 -0.37 12.23
CA THR A 315 19.07 -1.73 12.67
C THR A 315 18.22 -1.74 13.92
N ASP A 316 18.22 -0.62 14.65
CA ASP A 316 17.37 -0.33 15.79
C ASP A 316 16.57 0.99 15.59
N GLY A 317 15.88 1.45 16.62
CA GLY A 317 15.12 2.70 16.58
C GLY A 317 13.93 2.69 15.62
N GLN A 318 13.85 3.71 14.77
CA GLN A 318 12.74 3.91 13.81
C GLN A 318 13.03 3.31 12.43
N HIS A 319 14.18 2.64 12.24
CA HIS A 319 14.59 2.05 10.97
C HIS A 319 14.59 3.04 9.80
N LYS A 320 15.01 4.29 10.08
CA LYS A 320 15.09 5.33 9.07
C LYS A 320 16.28 5.09 8.14
N TRP A 321 16.16 5.56 6.90
CA TRP A 321 17.25 5.52 5.93
C TRP A 321 18.21 6.68 6.20
N VAL A 322 19.49 6.37 6.15
CA VAL A 322 20.59 7.30 6.43
C VAL A 322 21.61 7.26 5.30
N LYS A 323 22.31 8.37 5.14
CA LYS A 323 23.40 8.52 4.17
C LYS A 323 24.69 8.03 4.82
N LYS A 324 25.40 7.13 4.13
CA LYS A 324 26.67 6.59 4.61
C LYS A 324 27.71 6.61 3.51
N ASN A 325 28.96 6.69 3.92
CA ASN A 325 30.07 6.59 3.01
C ASN A 325 30.20 5.12 2.57
N ASP A 326 30.31 4.89 1.27
CA ASP A 326 30.35 3.56 0.65
C ASP A 326 31.52 2.67 1.13
N THR A 327 32.57 3.29 1.70
CA THR A 327 33.72 2.60 2.31
C THR A 327 33.46 2.09 3.74
N GLU A 328 32.39 2.55 4.40
CA GLU A 328 31.98 2.02 5.70
C GLU A 328 31.58 0.54 5.59
N ARG A 329 31.70 -0.21 6.70
CA ARG A 329 31.43 -1.65 6.71
C ARG A 329 30.22 -1.95 7.56
N PHE A 330 29.20 -2.50 6.92
CA PHE A 330 27.97 -2.91 7.59
C PHE A 330 27.55 -4.30 7.15
N HIS A 331 26.72 -4.96 7.96
CA HIS A 331 25.88 -6.03 7.46
C HIS A 331 24.97 -5.51 6.35
N PHE A 332 24.40 -6.39 5.55
CA PHE A 332 23.64 -5.97 4.39
C PHE A 332 22.50 -6.91 4.08
N VAL A 333 21.49 -6.38 3.41
CA VAL A 333 20.26 -7.11 3.10
C VAL A 333 20.21 -7.38 1.61
N CYS A 334 20.22 -8.66 1.21
CA CYS A 334 20.10 -9.06 -0.19
C CYS A 334 18.66 -9.42 -0.51
N ALA A 335 18.17 -8.99 -1.67
CA ALA A 335 17.02 -9.61 -2.32
C ALA A 335 17.40 -11.01 -2.81
N THR A 336 16.53 -11.99 -2.61
CA THR A 336 16.73 -13.34 -3.16
C THR A 336 16.05 -13.48 -4.53
N LYS A 337 16.58 -14.38 -5.35
CA LYS A 337 15.97 -14.69 -6.65
C LYS A 337 14.70 -15.49 -6.39
N ALA A 338 13.60 -15.12 -7.04
CA ALA A 338 12.42 -15.96 -7.09
C ALA A 338 12.82 -17.39 -7.49
N VAL A 339 12.50 -18.37 -6.67
CA VAL A 339 12.72 -19.78 -7.03
C VAL A 339 11.77 -20.09 -8.18
N LYS A 340 12.29 -20.10 -9.41
CA LYS A 340 11.58 -20.69 -10.55
C LYS A 340 11.48 -22.19 -10.29
N ASN A 341 10.33 -22.66 -9.83
CA ASN A 341 10.08 -24.09 -9.89
C ASN A 341 9.88 -24.53 -11.34
N PRO A 342 10.40 -25.71 -11.74
CA PRO A 342 10.19 -26.26 -13.06
C PRO A 342 8.68 -26.48 -13.28
N THR A 343 8.25 -26.19 -14.51
CA THR A 343 6.92 -26.47 -15.07
C THR A 343 6.37 -27.83 -14.75
#